data_AF-A0A7V5RBH2-F1
#
_entry.id   AF-A0A7V5RBH2-F1
#
_cell.length_a   1.000
_cell.length_b   1.000
_cell.length_c   1.000
_cell.angle_alpha   90.00
_cell.angle_beta   90.00
_cell.angle_gamma   90.00
#
_symmetry.space_group_name_H-M   'P 1'
#
loop_
_entity.id
_entity.type
_entity.pdbx_description
1 polymer ?
#
loop_
_entity_poly.entity_id
_entity_poly.type
_entity_poly.pdbx_seq_one_letter_code
_entity_poly.pdbx_strand_id
1 'polypeptide(L)'
;MGHLHCKVKGPITEKVVIKDLVEVCPEAVDIIKKHLGENCLSFPGSQTETIEFLAAMNDSHPYALLDELNETCKTPPKKTGHF
;
A
#
# COMPACT_ATOMS: atom_id res chain seq x y z
N MET A 1 17.12 16.85 12.61
CA MET A 1 16.57 15.50 12.89
C MET A 1 16.43 14.82 11.54
N GLY A 2 17.29 13.84 11.26
CA GLY A 2 17.44 13.27 9.92
C GLY A 2 16.21 12.46 9.54
N HIS A 3 15.53 12.86 8.47
CA HIS A 3 14.50 12.04 7.86
C HIS A 3 15.22 10.81 7.29
N LEU A 4 15.08 9.65 7.95
CA LEU A 4 15.56 8.39 7.41
C LEU A 4 14.85 8.17 6.08
N HIS A 5 15.60 8.33 5.00
CA HIS A 5 15.19 7.93 3.66
C HIS A 5 15.23 6.40 3.62
N CYS A 6 14.16 5.74 4.08
CA CYS A 6 14.02 4.30 3.97
C CYS A 6 13.84 3.97 2.49
N LYS A 7 14.88 3.41 1.86
CA LYS A 7 14.78 2.91 0.49
C LYS A 7 13.98 1.61 0.52
N VAL A 8 12.66 1.70 0.35
CA VAL A 8 11.81 0.52 0.09
C VAL A 8 12.40 -0.23 -1.09
N LYS A 9 12.75 -1.50 -0.90
CA LYS A 9 13.30 -2.37 -1.95
C LYS A 9 12.23 -3.38 -2.36
N GLY A 10 11.57 -3.14 -3.49
CA GLY A 10 10.74 -4.15 -4.10
C GLY A 10 9.87 -3.63 -5.25
N PRO A 11 9.18 -4.54 -5.95
CA PRO A 11 8.38 -4.22 -7.12
C PRO A 11 7.06 -3.49 -6.80
N ILE A 12 6.56 -3.57 -5.55
CA ILE A 12 5.37 -2.85 -5.09
C ILE A 12 5.80 -1.49 -4.56
N THR A 13 5.16 -0.43 -5.07
CA THR A 13 5.44 0.97 -4.72
C THR A 13 4.19 1.67 -4.19
N GLU A 14 4.32 2.82 -3.55
CA GLU A 14 3.16 3.55 -2.98
C GLU A 14 2.13 3.99 -4.04
N LYS A 15 2.52 4.02 -5.31
CA LYS A 15 1.68 4.41 -6.46
C LYS A 15 0.75 3.29 -6.92
N VAL A 16 0.87 2.10 -6.36
CA VAL A 16 0.03 0.95 -6.73
C VAL A 16 -1.41 1.19 -6.29
N VAL A 17 -2.36 0.82 -7.17
CA VAL A 17 -3.79 0.81 -6.86
C VAL A 17 -4.12 -0.38 -5.97
N ILE A 18 -4.89 -0.15 -4.92
CA ILE A 18 -5.22 -1.15 -3.90
C ILE A 18 -5.94 -2.35 -4.51
N LYS A 19 -6.92 -2.12 -5.38
CA LYS A 19 -7.66 -3.19 -6.05
C LYS A 19 -6.73 -4.11 -6.84
N ASP A 20 -5.87 -3.55 -7.68
CA ASP A 20 -4.94 -4.34 -8.48
C ASP A 20 -3.95 -5.12 -7.61
N LEU A 21 -3.52 -4.54 -6.47
CA LEU A 21 -2.68 -5.24 -5.49
C LEU A 21 -3.41 -6.43 -4.85
N VAL A 22 -4.65 -6.23 -4.41
CA VAL A 22 -5.45 -7.27 -3.76
C VAL A 22 -5.83 -8.37 -4.75
N GLU A 23 -6.00 -8.05 -6.04
CA GLU A 23 -6.24 -9.04 -7.10
C GLU A 23 -5.04 -9.98 -7.31
N VAL A 24 -3.80 -9.49 -7.18
CA VAL A 24 -2.58 -10.32 -7.31
C VAL A 24 -2.10 -10.92 -6.00
N CYS A 25 -2.45 -10.29 -4.87
CA CYS A 25 -2.04 -10.67 -3.53
C CYS A 25 -3.16 -10.38 -2.54
N PRO A 26 -4.11 -11.32 -2.33
CA PRO A 26 -5.23 -11.09 -1.42
C PRO A 26 -4.79 -10.88 0.04
N GLU A 27 -3.63 -11.44 0.43
CA GLU A 27 -3.01 -11.23 1.75
C GLU A 27 -2.61 -9.77 2.01
N ALA A 28 -2.48 -8.95 0.96
CA ALA A 28 -2.22 -7.52 1.10
C ALA A 28 -3.30 -6.80 1.92
N VAL A 29 -4.56 -7.29 1.89
CA VAL A 29 -5.67 -6.69 2.65
C VAL A 29 -5.39 -6.68 4.15
N ASP A 30 -4.92 -7.80 4.70
CA ASP A 30 -4.61 -7.92 6.12
C ASP A 30 -3.42 -7.05 6.51
N ILE A 31 -2.39 -7.00 5.65
CA ILE A 31 -1.22 -6.13 5.86
C ILE A 31 -1.64 -4.64 5.85
N ILE A 32 -2.44 -4.22 4.87
CA ILE A 32 -2.94 -2.85 4.78
C ILE A 32 -3.75 -2.49 6.04
N LYS A 33 -4.66 -3.36 6.48
CA LYS A 33 -5.44 -3.13 7.70
C LYS A 33 -4.59 -3.10 8.97
N LYS A 34 -3.55 -3.93 9.05
CA LYS A 34 -2.61 -3.94 10.18
C LYS A 34 -1.84 -2.63 10.30
N HIS A 35 -1.43 -2.03 9.18
CA HIS A 35 -0.62 -0.80 9.17
C HIS A 35 -1.45 0.49 9.15
N LEU A 36 -2.61 0.50 8.48
CA LEU A 36 -3.45 1.69 8.30
C LEU A 36 -4.76 1.65 9.10
N GLY A 37 -5.05 0.54 9.78
CA GLY A 37 -6.26 0.34 10.56
C GLY A 37 -7.37 -0.41 9.80
N GLU A 38 -8.25 -1.09 10.55
CA GLU A 38 -9.30 -1.96 10.00
C GLU A 38 -10.29 -1.22 9.08
N ASN A 39 -10.51 0.08 9.33
CA ASN A 39 -11.46 0.91 8.59
C ASN A 39 -10.86 1.61 7.36
N CYS A 40 -9.56 1.43 7.08
CA CYS A 40 -8.87 2.10 5.96
C CYS A 40 -9.47 1.73 4.59
N LEU A 41 -10.08 0.55 4.48
CA LEU A 41 -10.75 0.08 3.26
C LEU A 41 -12.29 0.16 3.33
N SER A 42 -12.83 0.86 4.33
CA SER A 42 -14.27 0.90 4.57
C SER A 42 -14.98 2.04 3.82
N PHE A 43 -14.25 2.98 3.23
CA PHE A 43 -14.86 4.11 2.50
C PHE A 43 -15.06 3.76 1.01
N PRO A 44 -16.14 4.28 0.38
CA PRO A 44 -16.41 4.05 -1.03
C PRO A 44 -15.27 4.62 -1.88
N GLY A 45 -14.67 3.78 -2.72
CA GLY A 45 -13.52 4.16 -3.56
C GLY A 45 -12.14 3.84 -2.96
N SER A 46 -12.04 3.41 -1.70
CA SER A 46 -10.74 3.04 -1.08
C SER A 46 -9.93 2.02 -1.88
N GLN A 47 -10.61 1.09 -2.57
CA GLN A 47 -9.95 0.10 -3.41
C GLN A 47 -9.45 0.67 -4.75
N THR A 48 -10.02 1.78 -5.24
CA THR A 48 -9.59 2.41 -6.49
C THR A 48 -8.48 3.45 -6.29
N GLU A 49 -8.18 3.77 -5.04
CA GLU A 49 -7.10 4.68 -4.65
C GLU A 49 -5.74 3.96 -4.56
N THR A 50 -4.68 4.77 -4.39
CA THR A 50 -3.30 4.30 -4.23
C THR A 50 -2.92 4.09 -2.76
N ILE A 51 -1.85 3.32 -2.51
CA ILE A 51 -1.30 3.12 -1.16
C ILE A 51 -0.84 4.46 -0.55
N GLU A 52 -0.24 5.34 -1.34
CA GLU A 52 0.15 6.68 -0.87
C GLU A 52 -1.04 7.49 -0.36
N PHE A 53 -2.18 7.42 -1.04
CA PHE A 53 -3.37 8.17 -0.67
C PHE A 53 -3.94 7.63 0.65
N LEU A 54 -4.05 6.31 0.79
CA LEU A 54 -4.49 5.70 2.04
C LEU A 54 -3.55 6.01 3.21
N ALA A 55 -2.24 5.98 2.99
CA ALA A 55 -1.25 6.30 4.01
C ALA A 55 -1.36 7.78 4.42
N ALA A 56 -1.47 8.69 3.45
CA ALA A 56 -1.65 10.12 3.69
C ALA A 56 -2.96 10.43 4.45
N MET A 57 -4.07 9.76 4.13
CA MET A 57 -5.34 9.93 4.86
C MET A 57 -5.27 9.47 6.32
N ASN A 58 -4.39 8.52 6.64
CA ASN A 58 -4.25 7.95 7.98
C ASN A 58 -3.05 8.53 8.75
N ASP A 59 -2.47 9.66 8.30
CA ASP A 59 -1.27 10.29 8.86
C ASP A 59 -0.12 9.28 9.08
N SER A 60 -0.01 8.30 8.18
CA SER A 60 0.90 7.17 8.28
C SER A 60 1.88 7.16 7.11
N HIS A 61 3.08 6.63 7.34
CA HIS A 61 4.10 6.55 6.29
C HIS A 61 4.00 5.21 5.56
N PRO A 62 3.93 5.18 4.21
CA PRO A 62 3.80 3.92 3.46
C PRO A 62 5.01 2.99 3.56
N TYR A 63 6.14 3.39 4.15
CA TYR A 63 7.38 2.62 4.09
C TYR A 63 7.30 1.26 4.78
N ALA A 64 6.78 1.21 6.02
CA ALA A 64 6.67 -0.06 6.76
C ALA A 64 5.66 -1.01 6.09
N LEU A 65 4.56 -0.44 5.58
CA LEU A 65 3.56 -1.15 4.80
C LEU A 65 4.17 -1.73 3.51
N LEU A 66 4.91 -0.92 2.75
CA LEU A 66 5.53 -1.36 1.50
C LEU A 66 6.61 -2.42 1.72
N ASP A 67 7.37 -2.35 2.81
CA ASP A 67 8.38 -3.36 3.14
C ASP A 67 7.70 -4.73 3.36
N GLU A 68 6.69 -4.78 4.24
CA GLU A 68 5.93 -6.00 4.54
C GLU A 68 5.16 -6.53 3.31
N LEU A 69 4.62 -5.63 2.48
CA LEU A 69 4.00 -5.98 1.21
C LEU A 69 5.01 -6.58 0.24
N ASN A 70 6.22 -6.04 0.12
CA ASN A 70 7.22 -6.59 -0.81
C ASN A 70 7.83 -7.90 -0.32
N GLU A 71 7.89 -8.14 1.00
CA GLU A 71 8.29 -9.43 1.57
C GLU A 71 7.25 -10.52 1.30
N THR A 72 5.96 -10.17 1.42
CA THR A 72 4.84 -11.11 1.28
C THR A 72 4.41 -11.28 -0.18
N CYS A 73 4.11 -10.17 -0.86
CA CYS A 73 3.63 -10.10 -2.22
C CYS A 73 4.80 -9.89 -3.19
N LYS A 74 5.38 -10.99 -3.68
CA LYS A 74 6.53 -10.95 -4.62
C LYS A 74 6.15 -10.56 -6.06
N THR A 75 4.86 -10.45 -6.34
CA THR A 75 4.33 -10.17 -7.70
C THR A 75 3.84 -8.72 -7.78
N PRO A 76 4.41 -7.89 -8.66
CA PRO A 76 3.89 -6.54 -8.89
C PRO A 76 2.51 -6.57 -9.56
N PRO A 77 1.57 -5.71 -9.11
CA PRO A 77 0.33 -5.47 -9.83
C PRO A 77 0.58 -4.68 -11.13
N LYS A 78 -0.30 -4.87 -12.12
CA LYS A 78 -0.12 -4.34 -13.48
C LYS A 78 -0.38 -2.83 -13.62
N LYS A 79 -1.14 -2.24 -12.69
CA LYS A 79 -1.51 -0.81 -12.75
C LYS A 79 -0.92 -0.06 -11.57
N THR A 80 -0.09 0.92 -11.90
CA THR A 80 0.29 2.01 -11.02
C THR A 80 -0.62 3.20 -11.35
N GLY A 81 -1.22 3.82 -10.34
CA GLY A 81 -2.14 4.93 -10.47
C GLY A 81 -1.54 6.06 -11.30
N HIS A 82 -2.22 6.41 -12.38
CA HIS A 82 -2.04 7.62 -13.16
C HIS A 82 -3.45 8.19 -13.28
N PHE A 83 -3.79 9.11 -12.39
CA PHE A 83 -4.94 9.99 -12.53
C PHE A 83 -4.41 11.43 -12.54
#